data_AF-A0A6G9J3K8-F1
#
_entry.id   AF-A0A6G9J3K8-F1
#
_cell.length_a   1.000
_cell.length_b   1.000
_cell.length_c   1.000
_cell.angle_alpha   90.00
_cell.angle_beta   90.00
_cell.angle_gamma   90.00
#
_symmetry.space_group_name_H-M   'P 1'
#
loop_
_entity.id
_entity.type
_entity.pdbx_description
1 polymer ?
#
loop_
_entity_poly.entity_id
_entity_poly.type
_entity_poly.pdbx_seq_one_letter_code
_entity_poly.pdbx_strand_id
1 'polypeptide(L)'
;MERDIHSGYNDLKQVEMFVETAEKMVGQATMSLDRDMLEGAKQAIANAHDQLSRARRQATGVDEEFLSHYEQKLAKAEHQLNEALR
;
A
#
# COMPACT_ATOMS: atom_id res chain seq x y z
N MET A 1 19.02 22.04 -9.74
CA MET A 1 18.63 20.66 -9.40
C MET A 1 17.72 20.72 -8.18
N GLU A 2 16.43 21.05 -8.35
CA GLU A 2 15.46 21.14 -7.24
C GLU A 2 14.22 20.25 -7.46
N ARG A 3 14.09 19.60 -8.62
CA ARG A 3 12.88 18.85 -8.98
C ARG A 3 12.83 17.43 -8.40
N ASP A 4 13.98 16.81 -8.12
CA ASP A 4 14.03 15.41 -7.68
C ASP A 4 13.59 15.21 -6.21
N ILE A 5 13.92 16.16 -5.32
CA ILE A 5 13.61 16.06 -3.89
C ILE A 5 12.10 16.16 -3.65
N HIS A 6 11.42 17.04 -4.40
CA HIS A 6 9.97 17.19 -4.33
C HIS A 6 9.22 15.99 -4.91
N SER A 7 9.78 15.30 -5.91
CA SER A 7 9.20 14.06 -6.43
C SER A 7 9.26 12.95 -5.39
N GLY A 8 10.45 12.68 -4.82
CA GLY A 8 10.61 11.60 -3.84
C GLY A 8 9.69 11.73 -2.62
N TYR A 9 9.57 12.94 -2.06
CA TYR A 9 8.61 13.19 -0.96
C TYR A 9 7.15 12.93 -1.37
N ASN A 10 6.77 13.30 -2.61
CA ASN A 10 5.44 13.03 -3.14
C ASN A 10 5.19 11.53 -3.36
N ASP A 11 6.22 10.78 -3.76
CA ASP A 11 6.13 9.33 -3.97
C ASP A 11 5.96 8.58 -2.64
N LEU A 12 6.65 9.02 -1.56
CA LEU A 12 6.46 8.48 -0.21
C LEU A 12 5.06 8.77 0.36
N LYS A 13 4.55 9.99 0.18
CA LYS A 13 3.17 10.32 0.59
C LYS A 13 2.12 9.50 -0.15
N GLN A 14 2.35 9.25 -1.44
CA GLN A 14 1.48 8.38 -2.21
C GLN A 14 1.53 6.95 -1.65
N VAL A 15 2.71 6.40 -1.33
CA VAL A 15 2.83 5.09 -0.67
C VAL A 15 1.96 5.00 0.59
N GLU A 16 2.12 5.97 1.51
CA GLU A 16 1.32 6.04 2.73
C GLU A 16 -0.18 6.03 2.43
N MET A 17 -0.64 6.93 1.54
CA MET A 17 -2.05 7.03 1.17
C MET A 17 -2.61 5.72 0.58
N PHE A 18 -1.89 5.09 -0.34
CA PHE A 18 -2.34 3.85 -0.98
C PHE A 18 -2.39 2.69 0.01
N VAL A 19 -1.38 2.54 0.86
CA VAL A 19 -1.33 1.46 1.85
C VAL A 19 -2.41 1.64 2.92
N GLU A 20 -2.62 2.85 3.44
CA GLU A 20 -3.69 3.10 4.40
C GLU A 20 -5.09 2.90 3.80
N THR A 21 -5.27 3.24 2.53
CA THR A 21 -6.52 2.99 1.80
C THR A 21 -6.77 1.49 1.68
N ALA A 22 -5.74 0.72 1.30
CA ALA A 22 -5.83 -0.72 1.20
C ALA A 22 -6.14 -1.37 2.56
N GLU A 23 -5.48 -0.96 3.64
CA GLU A 23 -5.77 -1.43 5.01
C GLU A 23 -7.23 -1.18 5.40
N LYS A 24 -7.76 0.02 5.13
CA LYS A 24 -9.17 0.36 5.42
C LYS A 24 -10.14 -0.49 4.62
N MET A 25 -9.89 -0.65 3.31
CA MET A 25 -10.76 -1.44 2.44
C MET A 25 -10.74 -2.91 2.83
N VAL A 26 -9.56 -3.48 3.13
CA VAL A 26 -9.44 -4.85 3.65
C VAL A 26 -10.20 -5.00 4.97
N GLY A 27 -10.02 -4.07 5.92
CA GLY A 27 -10.74 -4.11 7.19
C GLY A 27 -12.26 -4.11 7.01
N GLN A 28 -12.78 -3.25 6.13
CA GLN A 28 -14.21 -3.22 5.82
C GLN A 28 -14.70 -4.48 5.10
N ALA A 29 -13.97 -4.92 4.08
CA ALA A 29 -14.34 -6.08 3.27
C ALA A 29 -14.30 -7.38 4.08
N THR A 30 -13.31 -7.55 4.97
CA THR A 30 -13.20 -8.73 5.83
C THR A 30 -14.27 -8.76 6.92
N MET A 31 -14.70 -7.59 7.43
CA MET A 31 -15.80 -7.50 8.39
C MET A 31 -17.17 -7.78 7.75
N SER A 32 -17.41 -7.32 6.51
CA SER A 32 -18.69 -7.52 5.83
C SER A 32 -18.76 -8.84 5.07
N LEU A 33 -17.62 -9.41 4.68
CA LEU A 33 -17.49 -10.52 3.73
C LEU A 33 -18.23 -10.26 2.40
N ASP A 34 -18.41 -8.99 2.05
CA ASP A 34 -19.06 -8.59 0.82
C ASP A 34 -18.10 -8.80 -0.36
N ARG A 35 -18.57 -9.50 -1.39
CA ARG A 35 -17.72 -9.92 -2.52
C ARG A 35 -17.20 -8.75 -3.34
N ASP A 36 -18.01 -7.72 -3.55
CA ASP A 36 -17.60 -6.55 -4.33
C ASP A 36 -16.57 -5.73 -3.54
N MET A 37 -16.75 -5.63 -2.21
CA MET A 37 -15.76 -5.03 -1.31
C MET A 37 -14.44 -5.82 -1.27
N LEU A 38 -14.49 -7.15 -1.28
CA LEU A 38 -13.29 -8.00 -1.30
C LEU A 38 -12.50 -7.83 -2.61
N GLU A 39 -13.17 -7.75 -3.76
CA GLU A 39 -12.51 -7.43 -5.04
C GLU A 39 -11.95 -6.00 -5.07
N GLY A 40 -12.69 -5.04 -4.50
CA GLY A 40 -12.20 -3.67 -4.33
C GLY A 40 -10.93 -3.60 -3.47
N ALA A 41 -10.92 -4.32 -2.34
CA ALA A 41 -9.78 -4.42 -1.45
C ALA A 41 -8.58 -5.07 -2.16
N LYS A 42 -8.81 -6.11 -2.98
CA LYS A 42 -7.76 -6.74 -3.80
C LYS A 42 -7.13 -5.77 -4.78
N GLN A 43 -7.94 -4.94 -5.45
CA GLN A 43 -7.42 -3.91 -6.34
C GLN A 43 -6.62 -2.84 -5.57
N ALA A 44 -7.06 -2.46 -4.39
CA ALA A 44 -6.33 -1.51 -3.54
C ALA A 44 -4.96 -2.05 -3.10
N ILE A 45 -4.87 -3.33 -2.74
CA ILE A 45 -3.60 -4.01 -2.44
C ILE A 45 -2.66 -3.96 -3.66
N ALA A 46 -3.16 -4.30 -4.85
CA ALA A 46 -2.36 -4.28 -6.08
C ALA A 46 -1.82 -2.87 -6.39
N ASN A 47 -2.67 -1.85 -6.27
CA ASN A 47 -2.26 -0.45 -6.48
C ASN A 47 -1.18 -0.01 -5.48
N ALA A 48 -1.29 -0.43 -4.21
CA ALA A 48 -0.31 -0.11 -3.18
C ALA A 48 1.04 -0.80 -3.43
N HIS A 49 1.05 -2.05 -3.90
CA HIS A 49 2.27 -2.74 -4.33
C HIS A 49 2.97 -2.01 -5.48
N ASP A 50 2.21 -1.57 -6.49
CA ASP A 50 2.76 -0.80 -7.61
C ASP A 50 3.38 0.52 -7.14
N GLN A 51 2.72 1.22 -6.21
CA GLN A 51 3.25 2.47 -5.67
C GLN A 51 4.51 2.26 -4.82
N LEU A 52 4.54 1.23 -3.97
CA LEU A 52 5.74 0.84 -3.22
C LEU A 52 6.91 0.49 -4.15
N SER A 53 6.66 -0.27 -5.22
CA SER A 53 7.68 -0.61 -6.22
C SER A 53 8.20 0.60 -6.98
N ARG A 54 7.35 1.60 -7.26
CA ARG A 54 7.77 2.88 -7.84
C ARG A 54 8.66 3.65 -6.87
N ALA A 55 8.22 3.84 -5.63
CA ALA A 55 8.97 4.56 -4.61
C ALA A 55 10.32 3.88 -4.30
N ARG A 56 10.37 2.54 -4.21
CA ARG A 56 11.61 1.77 -4.04
C ARG A 56 12.65 2.03 -5.11
N ARG A 57 12.25 2.22 -6.37
CA ARG A 57 13.17 2.49 -7.49
C ARG A 57 13.79 3.89 -7.42
N GLN A 58 13.13 4.80 -6.72
CA GLN A 58 13.56 6.19 -6.54
C GLN A 58 14.12 6.43 -5.12
N ALA A 59 14.04 5.43 -4.25
CA ALA A 59 14.40 5.53 -2.86
C ALA A 59 15.89 5.80 -2.68
N THR A 60 16.17 6.69 -1.75
CA THR A 60 17.51 6.89 -1.19
C THR A 60 17.63 6.12 0.11
N GLY A 61 18.85 5.91 0.63
CA GLY A 61 19.05 5.11 1.85
C GLY A 61 18.30 5.62 3.10
N VAL A 62 17.88 6.88 3.13
CA VAL A 62 17.06 7.44 4.23
C VAL A 62 15.59 7.04 4.14
N ASP A 63 15.11 6.59 2.98
CA ASP A 63 13.72 6.24 2.73
C ASP A 63 13.42 4.76 3.07
N GLU A 64 14.45 3.95 3.32
CA GLU A 64 14.31 2.49 3.49
C GLU A 64 13.45 2.09 4.69
N GLU A 65 13.59 2.77 5.82
CA GLU A 65 12.80 2.46 7.02
C GLU A 65 11.31 2.77 6.79
N PHE A 66 11.02 3.91 6.16
CA PHE A 66 9.67 4.30 5.78
C PHE A 66 9.03 3.27 4.84
N LEU A 67 9.74 2.90 3.77
CA LEU A 67 9.22 1.94 2.79
C LEU A 67 9.04 0.55 3.41
N SER A 68 9.99 0.10 4.23
CA SER A 68 9.90 -1.19 4.94
C SER A 68 8.71 -1.24 5.90
N HIS A 69 8.41 -0.13 6.59
CA HIS A 69 7.23 -0.02 7.45
C HIS A 69 5.95 -0.25 6.65
N TYR A 70 5.80 0.41 5.51
CA TYR A 70 4.61 0.30 4.67
C TYR A 70 4.53 -1.03 3.91
N GLU A 71 5.65 -1.64 3.52
CA GLU A 71 5.71 -3.02 3.01
C GLU A 71 5.13 -4.02 4.03
N GLN A 72 5.51 -3.88 5.31
CA GLN A 72 4.99 -4.76 6.38
C GLN A 72 3.50 -4.56 6.65
N LYS A 73 3.01 -3.31 6.62
CA LYS A 73 1.57 -3.02 6.74
C LYS A 73 0.79 -3.66 5.61
N LEU A 74 1.25 -3.45 4.37
CA LEU A 74 0.58 -3.98 3.19
C LEU A 74 0.54 -5.52 3.20
N ALA A 75 1.65 -6.17 3.58
CA ALA A 75 1.71 -7.63 3.70
C ALA A 75 0.69 -8.19 4.71
N LYS A 76 0.46 -7.49 5.83
CA LYS A 76 -0.57 -7.88 6.83
C LYS A 76 -1.97 -7.74 6.25
N ALA A 77 -2.26 -6.65 5.55
CA ALA A 77 -3.56 -6.42 4.91
C ALA A 77 -3.83 -7.47 3.82
N GLU A 78 -2.85 -7.77 2.98
CA GLU A 78 -2.94 -8.82 1.96
C GLU A 78 -3.20 -10.19 2.59
N HIS A 79 -2.52 -10.51 3.70
CA HIS A 79 -2.78 -11.76 4.42
C HIS A 79 -4.23 -11.84 4.92
N GLN A 80 -4.75 -10.78 5.55
CA GLN A 80 -6.14 -10.74 6.03
C GLN A 80 -7.16 -10.92 4.90
N LEU A 81 -6.93 -10.25 3.77
CA LEU A 81 -7.79 -10.37 2.60
C LEU A 81 -7.78 -11.82 2.05
N ASN A 82 -6.59 -12.43 1.96
CA ASN A 82 -6.45 -13.79 1.49
C ASN A 82 -7.14 -14.80 2.42
N GLU A 83 -7.11 -14.59 3.74
CA GLU A 83 -7.85 -15.43 4.67
C GLU A 83 -9.38 -15.29 4.51
N ALA A 84 -9.89 -14.09 4.20
CA ALA A 84 -11.32 -13.89 3.95
C ALA A 84 -11.83 -14.40 2.59
N LEU A 85 -10.92 -14.56 1.62
CA LEU A 85 -11.22 -15.11 0.29
C LEU A 85 -11.20 -16.64 0.22
N ARG A 86 -10.75 -17.32 1.29
CA ARG A 86 -10.72 -18.78 1.39
C ARG A 86 -12.09 -19.36 1.67
#